data_AF-A0A6F8ZYH8-F1
#
_entry.id   AF-A0A6F8ZYH8-F1
#
_cell.length_a   1.000
_cell.length_b   1.000
_cell.length_c   1.000
_cell.angle_alpha   90.00
_cell.angle_beta   90.00
_cell.angle_gamma   90.00
#
_symmetry.space_group_name_H-M   'P 1'
#
loop_
_entity.id
_entity.type
_entity.pdbx_description
1 polymer ?
#
loop_
_entity_poly.entity_id
_entity_poly.type
_entity_poly.pdbx_seq_one_letter_code
_entity_poly.pdbx_strand_id
1 'polypeptide(L)'
;MDEYAEYIYQRRPEYRHLSAGDMTVQKDLRNSLNCKSFKWFMTEVAWDLPKHYPPVEPSAAAWGELRNAGSDMCMESKHFSSGSPVRLETCLKGRGEAGWSHGQVFTFGWREDIRLGGPMHTKKVCFDAISHNSPVTLYDCHGMKGNQLWRYRKDKSLYHPISNSCIDSNPTERKVFMNTCDPSIPSQQWVFEKTNTTVLETFNRNSN
;
A
#
# COMPACT_ATOMS: atom_id res chain seq x y z
N MET A 1 10.71 -12.71 -22.96
CA MET A 1 9.49 -11.94 -22.59
C MET A 1 9.34 -10.69 -23.46
N ASP A 2 9.96 -10.65 -24.65
CA ASP A 2 9.87 -9.53 -25.60
C ASP A 2 9.99 -8.16 -24.90
N GLU A 3 9.13 -7.20 -25.23
CA GLU A 3 9.09 -5.88 -24.62
C GLU A 3 8.77 -5.89 -23.11
N TYR A 4 8.13 -6.95 -22.60
CA TYR A 4 7.71 -7.03 -21.20
C TYR A 4 8.88 -7.31 -20.23
N ALA A 5 10.04 -7.75 -20.72
CA ALA A 5 11.24 -7.89 -19.88
C ALA A 5 11.64 -6.55 -19.24
N GLU A 6 11.37 -5.44 -19.92
CA GLU A 6 11.66 -4.09 -19.46
C GLU A 6 10.96 -3.75 -18.14
N TYR A 7 9.74 -4.25 -17.91
CA TYR A 7 9.01 -4.04 -16.66
C TYR A 7 9.63 -4.76 -15.45
N ILE A 8 10.45 -5.80 -15.69
CA ILE A 8 11.25 -6.43 -14.64
C ILE A 8 12.45 -5.54 -14.34
N TYR A 9 13.15 -5.06 -15.37
CA TYR A 9 14.35 -4.23 -15.23
C TYR A 9 14.09 -2.88 -14.57
N GLN A 10 12.91 -2.29 -14.77
CA GLN A 10 12.49 -1.07 -14.07
C GLN A 10 12.38 -1.27 -12.55
N ARG A 11 12.07 -2.49 -12.09
CA ARG A 11 11.95 -2.82 -10.66
C ARG A 11 13.24 -3.39 -10.07
N ARG A 12 14.09 -3.98 -10.91
CA ARG A 12 15.40 -4.54 -10.57
C ARG A 12 16.46 -4.06 -11.58
N PRO A 13 16.93 -2.80 -11.45
CA PRO A 13 17.87 -2.21 -12.40
C PRO A 13 19.17 -3.02 -12.57
N GLU A 14 19.57 -3.76 -11.53
CA GLU A 14 20.74 -4.64 -11.53
C GLU A 14 20.69 -5.72 -12.63
N TYR A 15 19.50 -6.13 -13.07
CA TYR A 15 19.35 -7.15 -14.12
C TYR A 15 19.72 -6.67 -15.52
N ARG A 16 19.84 -5.35 -15.76
CA ARG A 16 20.25 -4.82 -17.08
C ARG A 16 21.69 -5.17 -17.44
N HIS A 17 22.55 -5.27 -16.44
CA HIS A 17 23.99 -5.50 -16.60
C HIS A 17 24.38 -6.93 -16.23
N LEU A 18 23.42 -7.75 -15.82
CA LEU A 18 23.65 -9.14 -15.49
C LEU A 18 23.69 -9.97 -16.77
N SER A 19 24.81 -10.66 -17.00
CA SER A 19 24.93 -11.59 -18.13
C SER A 19 23.91 -12.73 -17.98
N ALA A 20 23.10 -12.93 -19.02
CA ALA A 20 22.18 -14.06 -19.11
C ALA A 20 22.84 -15.33 -19.71
N GLY A 21 24.14 -15.27 -20.01
CA GLY A 21 24.84 -16.32 -20.77
C GLY A 21 24.48 -16.31 -22.26
N ASP A 22 24.88 -17.37 -22.97
CA ASP A 22 24.50 -17.56 -24.37
C ASP A 22 23.05 -18.06 -24.46
N MET A 23 22.21 -17.28 -25.15
CA MET A 23 20.78 -17.53 -25.33
C MET A 23 20.43 -17.90 -26.78
N THR A 24 21.43 -18.14 -27.64
CA THR A 24 21.23 -18.38 -29.08
C THR A 24 20.36 -19.62 -29.32
N VAL A 25 20.71 -20.75 -28.70
CA VAL A 25 19.97 -22.02 -28.83
C VAL A 25 18.50 -21.88 -28.45
N GLN A 26 18.19 -21.17 -27.37
CA GLN A 26 16.84 -20.98 -26.86
C GLN A 26 16.02 -20.04 -27.76
N LYS A 27 16.66 -19.01 -28.32
CA LYS A 27 16.02 -18.09 -29.27
C LYS A 27 15.73 -18.78 -30.61
N ASP A 28 16.66 -19.58 -31.11
CA ASP A 28 16.47 -20.34 -32.35
C ASP A 28 15.36 -21.38 -32.21
N LEU A 29 15.31 -22.08 -31.07
CA LEU A 29 14.21 -23.01 -30.76
C LEU A 29 12.84 -22.31 -30.76
N ARG A 30 12.74 -21.10 -30.20
CA ARG A 30 11.48 -20.33 -30.22
C ARG A 30 11.06 -19.99 -31.65
N ASN A 31 12.02 -19.63 -32.49
CA ASN A 31 11.76 -19.26 -33.89
C ASN A 31 11.32 -20.49 -34.70
N SER A 32 12.01 -21.63 -34.55
CA SER A 32 11.69 -22.86 -35.29
C SER A 32 10.31 -23.43 -34.95
N LEU A 33 9.85 -23.24 -33.71
CA LEU A 33 8.51 -23.63 -33.26
C LEU A 33 7.39 -22.67 -33.68
N ASN A 34 7.72 -21.55 -34.34
CA ASN A 34 6.74 -20.52 -34.74
C ASN A 34 5.85 -20.04 -33.57
N CYS A 35 6.45 -19.86 -32.39
CA CYS A 35 5.75 -19.46 -31.19
C CYS A 35 5.08 -18.08 -31.34
N LYS A 36 3.93 -17.90 -30.68
CA LYS A 36 3.27 -16.59 -30.55
C LYS A 36 4.15 -15.59 -29.76
N SER A 37 3.85 -14.29 -29.88
CA SER A 37 4.53 -13.24 -29.12
C SER A 37 4.16 -13.30 -27.64
N PHE A 38 5.02 -12.73 -26.79
CA PHE A 38 4.72 -12.59 -25.37
C PHE A 38 3.54 -11.62 -25.14
N LYS A 39 3.37 -10.63 -26.02
CA LYS A 39 2.17 -9.78 -26.03
C LYS A 39 0.89 -10.60 -26.20
N TRP A 40 0.83 -11.50 -27.17
CA TRP A 40 -0.33 -12.40 -27.36
C TRP A 40 -0.59 -13.23 -26.10
N PHE A 41 0.47 -13.74 -25.46
CA PHE A 41 0.32 -14.46 -24.20
C PHE A 41 -0.31 -13.58 -23.11
N MET A 42 0.18 -12.35 -22.95
CA MET A 42 -0.34 -11.41 -21.95
C MET A 42 -1.76 -10.89 -22.24
N THR A 43 -2.20 -10.90 -23.51
CA THR A 43 -3.54 -10.42 -23.88
C THR A 43 -4.58 -11.52 -23.98
N GLU A 44 -4.20 -12.73 -24.40
CA GLU A 44 -5.15 -13.82 -24.65
C GLU A 44 -5.13 -14.90 -23.57
N VAL A 45 -3.97 -15.15 -22.96
CA VAL A 45 -3.79 -16.26 -22.00
C VAL A 45 -3.76 -15.74 -20.56
N ALA A 46 -2.91 -14.75 -20.28
CA ALA A 46 -2.69 -14.18 -18.95
C ALA A 46 -3.31 -12.77 -18.82
N TRP A 47 -4.50 -12.58 -19.38
CA TRP A 47 -5.19 -11.28 -19.47
C TRP A 47 -5.62 -10.71 -18.12
N ASP A 48 -5.78 -11.56 -17.12
CA ASP A 48 -6.16 -11.22 -15.75
C ASP A 48 -4.95 -10.79 -14.91
N LEU A 49 -3.74 -11.22 -15.27
CA LEU A 49 -2.52 -10.90 -14.53
C LEU A 49 -2.32 -9.39 -14.35
N PRO A 50 -2.46 -8.52 -15.36
CA PRO A 50 -2.33 -7.07 -15.18
C PRO A 50 -3.38 -6.45 -14.25
N LYS A 51 -4.54 -7.10 -14.03
CA LYS A 51 -5.54 -6.63 -13.05
C LYS A 51 -4.99 -6.72 -11.63
N HIS A 52 -4.18 -7.76 -11.37
CA HIS A 52 -3.56 -7.99 -10.07
C HIS A 52 -2.12 -7.51 -9.98
N TYR A 53 -1.36 -7.45 -11.07
CA TYR A 53 0.05 -7.07 -11.09
C TYR A 53 0.32 -6.23 -12.34
N PRO A 54 -0.16 -4.98 -12.37
CA PRO A 54 -0.04 -4.14 -13.54
C PRO A 54 1.44 -3.88 -13.85
N PRO A 55 1.84 -3.94 -15.13
CA PRO A 55 3.22 -3.66 -15.53
C PRO A 55 3.71 -2.30 -15.02
N VAL A 56 2.83 -1.30 -15.03
CA VAL A 56 3.01 0.02 -14.41
C VAL A 56 1.93 0.20 -13.34
N GLU A 57 2.33 0.34 -12.09
CA GLU A 57 1.39 0.53 -10.97
C GLU A 57 0.75 1.92 -11.01
N PRO A 58 -0.58 2.05 -10.81
CA PRO A 58 -1.21 3.34 -10.65
C PRO A 58 -0.67 4.12 -9.44
N SER A 59 -0.80 5.44 -9.48
CA SER A 59 -0.33 6.31 -8.40
C SER A 59 -1.03 6.06 -7.07
N ALA A 60 -0.29 6.19 -5.98
CA ALA A 60 -0.83 6.16 -4.63
C ALA A 60 -1.74 7.36 -4.34
N ALA A 61 -2.71 7.16 -3.44
CA ALA A 61 -3.68 8.17 -3.05
C ALA A 61 -3.14 9.12 -1.96
N ALA A 62 -2.31 8.61 -1.06
CA ALA A 62 -1.66 9.39 -0.01
C ALA A 62 -0.40 8.67 0.51
N TRP A 63 0.56 9.40 1.05
CA TRP A 63 1.77 8.80 1.62
C TRP A 63 2.52 9.74 2.58
N GLY A 64 3.45 9.17 3.33
CA GLY A 64 4.30 9.88 4.30
C GLY A 64 3.91 9.53 5.73
N GLU A 65 4.21 10.43 6.67
CA GLU A 65 3.71 10.31 8.05
C GLU A 65 2.18 10.37 8.07
N LEU A 66 1.58 9.62 9.01
CA LEU A 66 0.14 9.61 9.26
C LEU A 66 -0.12 10.11 10.69
N ARG A 67 -0.45 11.39 10.80
CA ARG A 67 -0.55 12.14 12.06
C ARG A 67 -2.00 12.21 12.54
N ASN A 68 -2.21 12.03 13.83
CA ASN A 68 -3.49 12.23 14.49
C ASN A 68 -3.73 13.71 14.78
N ALA A 69 -4.88 14.27 14.40
CA ALA A 69 -5.18 15.69 14.59
C ALA A 69 -5.44 16.07 16.05
N GLY A 70 -5.94 15.15 16.87
CA GLY A 70 -6.24 15.40 18.28
C GLY A 70 -5.03 15.39 19.22
N SER A 71 -4.03 14.56 18.92
CA SER A 71 -2.86 14.36 19.79
C SER A 71 -1.53 14.85 19.19
N ASP A 72 -1.51 15.21 17.91
CA ASP A 72 -0.29 15.52 17.15
C ASP A 72 0.74 14.38 17.09
N MET A 73 0.34 13.17 17.49
CA MET A 73 1.17 11.95 17.43
C MET A 73 1.03 11.26 16.08
N CYS A 74 2.06 10.51 15.68
CA CYS A 74 2.09 9.78 14.42
C CYS A 74 1.83 8.30 14.65
N MET A 75 1.20 7.65 13.67
CA MET A 75 1.18 6.19 13.64
C MET A 75 2.58 5.64 13.46
N GLU A 76 2.88 4.55 14.14
CA GLU A 76 4.14 3.82 14.03
C GLU A 76 3.88 2.31 14.15
N SER A 77 4.68 1.52 13.43
CA SER A 77 4.88 0.12 13.80
C SER A 77 6.35 -0.16 14.02
N LYS A 78 6.71 -0.75 15.17
CA LYS A 78 8.11 -1.09 15.52
C LYS A 78 8.60 -2.37 14.84
N HIS A 79 7.67 -3.23 14.44
CA HIS A 79 7.96 -4.51 13.81
C HIS A 79 7.22 -4.59 12.47
N PHE A 80 7.88 -5.12 11.45
CA PHE A 80 7.36 -5.11 10.07
C PHE A 80 6.85 -6.47 9.64
N SER A 81 6.37 -7.27 10.61
CA SER A 81 5.88 -8.63 10.40
C SER A 81 4.36 -8.70 10.60
N SER A 82 3.76 -9.72 10.00
CA SER A 82 2.34 -10.05 10.20
C SER A 82 1.99 -10.18 11.70
N GLY A 83 0.86 -9.62 12.11
CA GLY A 83 0.40 -9.51 13.49
C GLY A 83 0.97 -8.31 14.28
N SER A 84 1.87 -7.51 13.71
CA SER A 84 2.47 -6.37 14.43
C SER A 84 1.43 -5.26 14.66
N PRO A 85 1.24 -4.75 15.87
CA PRO A 85 0.29 -3.67 16.12
C PRO A 85 0.78 -2.34 15.54
N VAL A 86 -0.16 -1.50 15.11
CA VAL A 86 0.06 -0.08 14.84
C VAL A 86 -0.23 0.69 16.13
N ARG A 87 0.65 1.62 16.50
CA ARG A 87 0.57 2.41 17.74
C ARG A 87 0.76 3.90 17.46
N LEU A 88 0.50 4.73 18.47
CA LEU A 88 0.89 6.13 18.43
C LEU A 88 2.30 6.33 19.01
N GLU A 89 3.11 7.11 18.31
CA GLU A 89 4.41 7.56 18.78
C GLU A 89 4.65 9.04 18.41
N THR A 90 5.66 9.63 19.02
CA THR A 90 6.12 10.98 18.69
C THR A 90 6.57 11.01 17.23
N CYS A 91 6.05 11.95 16.44
CA CYS A 91 6.45 12.11 15.04
C CYS A 91 7.96 12.38 14.92
N LEU A 92 8.62 11.74 13.94
CA LEU A 92 10.08 11.77 13.81
C LEU A 92 10.61 12.83 12.83
N LYS A 93 9.77 13.34 11.93
CA LYS A 93 10.18 14.40 10.98
C LYS A 93 10.77 15.61 11.72
N GLY A 94 12.01 15.96 11.39
CA GLY A 94 12.76 17.08 11.98
C GLY A 94 13.88 16.69 12.96
N ARG A 95 14.05 15.41 13.31
CA ARG A 95 15.05 14.95 14.31
C ARG A 95 16.40 14.48 13.75
N GLY A 96 16.77 14.85 12.51
CA GLY A 96 18.10 14.59 11.94
C GLY A 96 18.40 13.13 11.55
N GLU A 97 17.69 12.14 12.10
CA GLU A 97 17.90 10.70 11.85
C GLU A 97 16.69 9.99 11.22
N ALA A 98 15.79 10.72 10.55
CA ALA A 98 14.58 10.15 9.95
C ALA A 98 14.88 9.39 8.64
N GLY A 99 15.59 8.27 8.75
CA GLY A 99 15.59 7.25 7.70
C GLY A 99 14.20 6.64 7.55
N TRP A 100 13.88 6.13 6.36
CA TRP A 100 12.65 5.37 6.05
C TRP A 100 12.49 4.06 6.85
N SER A 101 13.36 3.83 7.83
CA SER A 101 13.49 2.63 8.66
C SER A 101 12.68 2.66 9.96
N HIS A 102 12.10 3.79 10.36
CA HIS A 102 11.46 3.93 11.68
C HIS A 102 9.98 3.56 11.75
N GLY A 103 9.41 3.02 10.67
CA GLY A 103 8.05 2.47 10.72
C GLY A 103 6.91 3.50 10.85
N GLN A 104 7.18 4.80 10.65
CA GLN A 104 6.18 5.88 10.68
C GLN A 104 5.71 6.35 9.30
N VAL A 105 6.27 5.78 8.23
CA VAL A 105 5.89 6.12 6.86
C VAL A 105 4.91 5.08 6.36
N PHE A 106 3.76 5.55 5.86
CA PHE A 106 2.75 4.72 5.23
C PHE A 106 2.41 5.22 3.83
N THR A 107 1.85 4.32 3.02
CA THR A 107 1.31 4.63 1.70
C THR A 107 -0.09 4.06 1.60
N PHE A 108 -1.06 4.91 1.27
CA PHE A 108 -2.39 4.50 0.85
C PHE A 108 -2.37 4.22 -0.66
N GLY A 109 -2.26 2.93 -0.99
CA GLY A 109 -1.95 2.43 -2.32
C GLY A 109 -3.13 2.40 -3.28
N TRP A 110 -2.83 2.12 -4.55
CA TRP A 110 -3.83 2.06 -5.61
C TRP A 110 -4.85 0.92 -5.45
N ARG A 111 -4.56 -0.06 -4.58
CA ARG A 111 -5.47 -1.16 -4.23
C ARG A 111 -6.42 -0.83 -3.09
N GLU A 112 -6.44 0.43 -2.65
CA GLU A 112 -7.27 0.89 -1.55
C GLU A 112 -6.85 0.24 -0.21
N ASP A 113 -5.57 -0.14 -0.08
CA ASP A 113 -4.93 -0.66 1.13
C ASP A 113 -3.87 0.32 1.68
N ILE A 114 -3.59 0.28 2.99
CA ILE A 114 -2.55 1.11 3.63
C ILE A 114 -1.37 0.23 3.99
N ARG A 115 -0.18 0.55 3.46
CA ARG A 115 1.04 -0.24 3.62
C ARG A 115 2.13 0.54 4.31
N LEU A 116 3.02 -0.17 5.01
CA LEU A 116 4.23 0.43 5.54
C LEU A 116 5.23 0.76 4.42
N GLY A 117 5.88 1.91 4.51
CA GLY A 117 6.92 2.40 3.60
C GLY A 117 6.42 3.46 2.61
N GLY A 118 7.37 4.07 1.91
CA GLY A 118 7.08 5.06 0.86
C GLY A 118 6.52 4.43 -0.40
N PRO A 119 5.92 5.24 -1.31
CA PRO A 119 5.14 4.73 -2.44
C PRO A 119 5.94 3.89 -3.44
N MET A 120 7.27 4.06 -3.51
CA MET A 120 8.16 3.25 -4.36
C MET A 120 8.73 2.01 -3.65
N HIS A 121 8.66 1.96 -2.31
CA HIS A 121 9.33 0.95 -1.48
C HIS A 121 8.39 0.40 -0.39
N THR A 122 7.10 0.26 -0.69
CA THR A 122 6.13 -0.31 0.25
C THR A 122 6.50 -1.75 0.60
N LYS A 123 6.35 -2.11 1.87
CA LYS A 123 6.45 -3.50 2.33
C LYS A 123 5.17 -4.27 1.99
N LYS A 124 5.24 -5.60 2.09
CA LYS A 124 4.11 -6.52 1.83
C LYS A 124 3.22 -6.74 3.06
N VAL A 125 3.16 -5.74 3.95
CA VAL A 125 2.29 -5.73 5.12
C VAL A 125 1.33 -4.55 5.06
N CYS A 126 0.05 -4.83 5.32
CA CYS A 126 -1.10 -3.95 5.15
C CYS A 126 -1.81 -3.72 6.49
N PHE A 127 -2.45 -2.57 6.64
CA PHE A 127 -3.40 -2.36 7.74
C PHE A 127 -4.54 -3.35 7.63
N ASP A 128 -4.78 -4.05 8.73
CA ASP A 128 -5.76 -5.11 8.85
C ASP A 128 -6.57 -4.92 10.15
N ALA A 129 -7.90 -4.92 10.02
CA ALA A 129 -8.84 -4.78 11.12
C ALA A 129 -9.92 -5.86 11.07
N ILE A 130 -10.07 -6.60 12.17
CA ILE A 130 -10.94 -7.78 12.25
C ILE A 130 -12.38 -7.39 12.63
N SER A 131 -12.54 -6.37 13.48
CA SER A 131 -13.85 -5.94 13.99
C SER A 131 -13.93 -4.43 14.17
N HIS A 132 -15.12 -3.94 14.53
CA HIS A 132 -15.35 -2.52 14.80
C HIS A 132 -14.72 -2.02 16.11
N ASN A 133 -14.10 -2.89 16.90
CA ASN A 133 -13.43 -2.58 18.17
C ASN A 133 -12.02 -3.21 18.30
N SER A 134 -11.50 -3.83 17.24
CA SER A 134 -10.19 -4.46 17.25
C SER A 134 -9.07 -3.41 17.18
N PRO A 135 -7.84 -3.73 17.63
CA PRO A 135 -6.67 -2.96 17.22
C PRO A 135 -6.49 -3.00 15.70
N VAL A 136 -5.76 -2.02 15.16
CA VAL A 136 -5.25 -2.07 13.78
C VAL A 136 -3.88 -2.74 13.80
N THR A 137 -3.72 -3.79 13.00
CA THR A 137 -2.47 -4.54 12.92
C THR A 137 -1.92 -4.52 11.49
N LEU A 138 -0.63 -4.85 11.35
CA LEU A 138 0.00 -5.14 10.09
C LEU A 138 -0.16 -6.63 9.79
N TYR A 139 -0.77 -6.98 8.67
CA TYR A 139 -0.90 -8.37 8.20
C TYR A 139 -0.43 -8.49 6.76
N ASP A 140 -0.13 -9.71 6.29
CA ASP A 140 0.32 -9.90 4.90
C ASP A 140 -0.71 -9.39 3.91
N CYS A 141 -0.26 -8.55 2.97
CA CYS A 141 -1.14 -7.95 1.97
C CYS A 141 -1.65 -9.00 0.99
N HIS A 142 -2.96 -9.20 0.92
CA HIS A 142 -3.56 -10.15 -0.03
C HIS A 142 -4.21 -9.48 -1.24
N GLY A 143 -4.47 -8.16 -1.19
CA GLY A 143 -4.99 -7.40 -2.34
C GLY A 143 -6.42 -7.77 -2.76
N MET A 144 -7.17 -8.45 -1.89
CA MET A 144 -8.56 -8.87 -2.13
C MET A 144 -9.59 -7.91 -1.52
N LYS A 145 -9.16 -6.69 -1.14
CA LYS A 145 -9.97 -5.77 -0.32
C LYS A 145 -10.31 -6.42 1.03
N GLY A 146 -11.56 -6.45 1.46
CA GLY A 146 -11.95 -7.08 2.74
C GLY A 146 -11.45 -6.30 3.95
N ASN A 147 -10.93 -7.00 4.95
CA ASN A 147 -10.36 -6.45 6.20
C ASN A 147 -9.12 -5.55 5.99
N GLN A 148 -8.60 -5.46 4.76
CA GLN A 148 -7.53 -4.55 4.34
C GLN A 148 -8.01 -3.39 3.46
N LEU A 149 -9.33 -3.24 3.28
CA LEU A 149 -9.94 -2.17 2.48
C LEU A 149 -10.14 -0.90 3.33
N TRP A 150 -9.54 0.20 2.91
CA TRP A 150 -9.66 1.47 3.60
C TRP A 150 -10.24 2.57 2.71
N ARG A 151 -10.85 3.55 3.36
CA ARG A 151 -11.32 4.79 2.76
C ARG A 151 -10.78 5.96 3.54
N TYR A 152 -10.14 6.89 2.84
CA TYR A 152 -9.76 8.17 3.41
C TYR A 152 -10.76 9.23 2.97
N ARG A 153 -11.63 9.61 3.90
CA ARG A 153 -12.77 10.49 3.66
C ARG A 153 -12.39 11.98 3.79
N LYS A 154 -13.29 12.87 3.34
CA LYS A 154 -13.09 14.32 3.39
C LYS A 154 -12.96 14.87 4.82
N ASP A 155 -13.66 14.23 5.77
CA ASP A 155 -13.59 14.50 7.21
C ASP A 155 -12.29 14.00 7.87
N LYS A 156 -11.33 13.51 7.08
CA LYS A 156 -10.03 12.99 7.54
C LYS A 156 -10.13 11.69 8.33
N SER A 157 -11.28 11.01 8.33
CA SER A 157 -11.41 9.69 8.91
C SER A 157 -10.80 8.60 7.99
N LEU A 158 -10.23 7.58 8.63
CA LEU A 158 -9.85 6.32 7.99
C LEU A 158 -10.97 5.31 8.24
N TYR A 159 -11.90 5.26 7.30
CA TYR A 159 -13.09 4.41 7.37
C TYR A 159 -12.78 3.02 6.85
N HIS A 160 -13.23 2.01 7.60
CA HIS A 160 -13.18 0.61 7.24
C HIS A 160 -14.59 0.13 6.85
N PRO A 161 -14.89 -0.03 5.55
CA PRO A 161 -16.24 -0.36 5.08
C PRO A 161 -16.76 -1.69 5.61
N ILE A 162 -15.88 -2.67 5.82
CA ILE A 162 -16.28 -4.04 6.21
C ILE A 162 -16.82 -4.10 7.65
N SER A 163 -16.23 -3.33 8.58
CA SER A 163 -16.72 -3.26 9.96
C SER A 163 -17.63 -2.07 10.22
N ASN A 164 -17.85 -1.21 9.22
CA ASN A 164 -18.58 0.05 9.33
C ASN A 164 -18.07 0.93 10.49
N SER A 165 -16.76 1.05 10.64
CA SER A 165 -16.11 1.75 11.74
C SER A 165 -14.90 2.55 11.26
N CYS A 166 -14.36 3.42 12.11
CA CYS A 166 -13.24 4.30 11.79
C CYS A 166 -12.06 4.02 12.71
N ILE A 167 -10.85 4.32 12.26
CA ILE A 167 -9.68 4.28 13.14
C ILE A 167 -9.76 5.43 14.14
N ASP A 168 -9.64 5.09 15.41
CA ASP A 168 -9.58 5.97 16.57
C ASP A 168 -8.27 5.75 17.33
N SER A 169 -8.00 6.58 18.33
CA SER A 169 -6.78 6.51 19.10
C SER A 169 -6.93 6.95 20.55
N ASN A 170 -6.04 6.43 21.39
CA ASN A 170 -5.87 6.86 22.76
C ASN A 170 -4.39 7.24 22.95
N PRO A 171 -4.06 8.55 23.05
CA PRO A 171 -2.67 8.99 23.17
C PRO A 171 -2.01 8.61 24.49
N THR A 172 -2.77 8.54 25.59
CA THR A 172 -2.26 8.13 26.91
C THR A 172 -1.76 6.70 26.91
N GLU A 173 -2.53 5.79 26.28
CA GLU A 173 -2.16 4.37 26.14
C GLU A 173 -1.36 4.07 24.87
N ARG A 174 -1.15 5.08 24.01
CA ARG A 174 -0.50 4.96 22.70
C ARG A 174 -1.15 3.92 21.77
N LYS A 175 -2.47 3.75 21.88
CA LYS A 175 -3.22 2.75 21.11
C LYS A 175 -3.87 3.35 19.88
N VAL A 176 -3.95 2.54 18.83
CA VAL A 176 -4.74 2.77 17.61
C VAL A 176 -5.69 1.58 17.47
N PHE A 177 -6.98 1.86 17.35
CA PHE A 177 -8.05 0.85 17.38
C PHE A 177 -9.25 1.29 16.55
N MET A 178 -10.13 0.35 16.22
CA MET A 178 -11.39 0.65 15.53
C MET A 178 -12.44 1.13 16.52
N ASN A 179 -13.27 2.09 16.12
CA ASN A 179 -14.40 2.59 16.91
C ASN A 179 -15.53 3.12 16.01
N THR A 180 -16.71 3.36 16.58
CA THR A 180 -17.82 4.03 15.88
C THR A 180 -17.35 5.35 15.27
N CYS A 181 -17.62 5.55 13.99
CA CYS A 181 -17.21 6.76 13.28
C CYS A 181 -17.93 8.00 13.83
N ASP A 182 -17.15 9.00 14.23
CA ASP A 182 -17.65 10.34 14.56
C ASP A 182 -16.73 11.40 13.93
N PRO A 183 -17.19 12.12 12.90
CA PRO A 183 -16.36 13.12 12.21
C PRO A 183 -16.01 14.33 13.08
N SER A 184 -16.70 14.53 14.22
CA SER A 184 -16.44 15.63 15.14
C SER A 184 -15.28 15.35 16.10
N ILE A 185 -14.86 14.09 16.25
CA ILE A 185 -13.86 13.68 17.24
C ILE A 185 -12.43 13.79 16.65
N PRO A 186 -11.55 14.62 17.22
CA PRO A 186 -10.18 14.79 16.71
C PRO A 186 -9.30 13.53 16.77
N SER A 187 -9.57 12.60 17.70
CA SER A 187 -8.83 11.33 17.80
C SER A 187 -9.10 10.37 16.64
N GLN A 188 -10.14 10.62 15.83
CA GLN A 188 -10.47 9.88 14.61
C GLN A 188 -10.06 10.60 13.32
N GLN A 189 -9.46 11.79 13.42
CA GLN A 189 -9.01 12.57 12.28
C GLN A 189 -7.52 12.35 12.04
N TRP A 190 -7.18 11.89 10.84
CA TRP A 190 -5.83 11.50 10.45
C TRP A 190 -5.37 12.30 9.25
N VAL A 191 -4.14 12.79 9.29
CA VAL A 191 -3.55 13.65 8.25
C VAL A 191 -2.32 12.96 7.68
N PHE A 192 -2.43 12.55 6.41
CA PHE A 192 -1.26 12.15 5.63
C PHE A 192 -0.42 13.38 5.27
N GLU A 193 0.90 13.22 5.28
CA GLU A 193 1.84 14.26 4.86
C GLU A 193 1.60 14.72 3.41
N LYS A 194 1.36 13.78 2.49
CA LYS A 194 1.13 14.05 1.07
C LYS A 194 -0.12 13.31 0.59
N THR A 195 -0.88 13.96 -0.29
CA THR A 195 -2.11 13.39 -0.86
C THR A 195 -2.19 13.68 -2.35
N ASN A 196 -2.86 12.79 -3.08
CA ASN A 196 -3.29 12.96 -4.45
C ASN A 196 -4.82 13.02 -4.48
N THR A 197 -5.37 14.24 -4.46
CA THR A 197 -6.82 14.48 -4.35
C THR A 197 -7.60 13.81 -5.48
N THR A 198 -7.07 13.80 -6.72
CA THR A 198 -7.73 13.16 -7.87
C THR A 198 -7.96 11.66 -7.66
N VAL A 199 -6.96 10.96 -7.11
CA VAL A 199 -7.07 9.52 -6.81
C VAL A 199 -8.02 9.29 -5.63
N LEU A 200 -7.92 10.11 -4.57
CA LEU A 200 -8.80 10.03 -3.41
C LEU A 200 -10.28 10.23 -3.76
N GLU A 201 -10.59 11.19 -4.64
CA GLU A 201 -11.95 11.40 -5.12
C GLU A 201 -12.47 10.19 -5.89
N THR A 202 -11.62 9.57 -6.72
CA THR A 202 -11.99 8.37 -7.47
C THR A 202 -12.36 7.21 -6.54
N PHE A 203 -11.57 6.97 -5.49
CA PHE A 203 -11.83 5.91 -4.51
C PHE A 203 -13.13 6.13 -3.73
N ASN A 204 -13.42 7.38 -3.38
CA ASN A 204 -14.63 7.71 -2.63
C ASN A 204 -15.89 7.70 -3.50
N ARG A 205 -15.80 7.96 -4.82
CA ARG A 205 -16.96 7.89 -5.74
C ARG A 205 -17.40 6.46 -6.05
N ASN A 206 -16.46 5.53 -6.23
CA ASN A 206 -16.74 4.14 -6.59
C ASN A 206 -17.30 3.29 -5.42
N SER A 207 -17.82 3.94 -4.38
CA SER A 207 -18.32 3.31 -3.14
C SER A 207 -19.79 3.64 -2.84
N ASN A 208 -20.43 4.44 -3.71
CA ASN A 208 -21.88 4.72 -3.68
C ASN A 208 -22.61 3.78 -4.63
#